data_AF-A0A6D2G7P6-F1
#
_entry.id   AF-A0A6D2G7P6-F1
#
_cell.length_a   1.000
_cell.length_b   1.000
_cell.length_c   1.000
_cell.angle_alpha   90.00
_cell.angle_beta   90.00
_cell.angle_gamma   90.00
#
_symmetry.space_group_name_H-M   'P 1'
#
loop_
_entity.id
_entity.type
_entity.pdbx_description
1 polymer ?
#
loop_
_entity_poly.entity_id
_entity_poly.type
_entity_poly.pdbx_seq_one_letter_code
_entity_poly.pdbx_strand_id
1 'polypeptide(L)'
;MLPNAMVATLTFLPFILCSSITTLTSLDFLGFGLPLGSPSLGELLLQGKNNLQAPWLGIAAFLSVAILLSLLIFIGEAVRDAFDPARAV
;
A
#
# COMPACT_ATOMS: atom_id res chain seq x y z
N MET A 1 19.01 17.23 -18.96
CA MET A 1 18.81 15.99 -18.18
C MET A 1 17.46 15.92 -17.46
N LEU A 2 16.68 17.02 -17.36
CA LEU A 2 15.37 17.04 -16.68
C LEU A 2 14.27 16.14 -17.30
N PRO A 3 14.10 16.01 -18.63
CA PRO A 3 12.99 15.21 -19.19
C PRO A 3 13.13 13.70 -18.94
N ASN A 4 14.35 13.18 -19.00
CA ASN A 4 14.64 11.76 -18.82
C ASN A 4 14.49 11.32 -17.35
N ALA A 5 14.81 12.21 -16.41
CA ALA A 5 14.63 11.96 -14.98
C ALA A 5 13.14 11.93 -14.58
N MET A 6 12.30 12.79 -15.18
CA MET A 6 10.86 12.81 -14.92
C MET A 6 10.16 11.52 -15.37
N VAL A 7 10.55 10.97 -16.53
CA VAL A 7 10.00 9.70 -17.03
C VAL A 7 10.43 8.53 -16.13
N ALA A 8 11.68 8.53 -15.66
CA ALA A 8 12.16 7.51 -14.73
C ALA A 8 11.44 7.59 -13.37
N THR A 9 11.26 8.77 -12.77
CA THR A 9 10.56 8.90 -11.49
C THR A 9 9.09 8.52 -11.59
N LEU A 10 8.38 8.91 -12.66
CA LEU A 10 6.98 8.51 -12.89
C LEU A 10 6.81 6.99 -13.02
N THR A 11 7.81 6.30 -13.59
CA THR A 11 7.79 4.84 -13.72
C THR A 11 7.94 4.14 -12.37
N PHE A 12 8.76 4.68 -11.46
CA PHE A 12 9.02 4.08 -10.14
C PHE A 12 8.05 4.53 -9.04
N LEU A 13 7.34 5.64 -9.24
CA LEU A 13 6.42 6.22 -8.24
C LEU A 13 5.37 5.21 -7.70
N PRO A 14 4.70 4.39 -8.54
CA PRO A 14 3.73 3.40 -8.06
C PRO A 14 4.36 2.37 -7.10
N PHE A 15 5.58 1.92 -7.43
CA PHE A 15 6.33 0.93 -6.66
C PHE A 15 6.84 1.50 -5.34
N ILE A 16 7.30 2.76 -5.34
CA ILE A 16 7.75 3.44 -4.13
C ILE A 16 6.58 3.65 -3.16
N LEU A 17 5.40 4.02 -3.67
CA LEU A 17 4.19 4.14 -2.83
C LEU A 17 3.77 2.79 -2.24
N CYS A 18 3.72 1.73 -3.05
CA CYS A 18 3.38 0.38 -2.57
C CYS A 18 4.36 -0.11 -1.49
N SER A 19 5.66 0.05 -1.71
CA SER A 19 6.68 -0.34 -0.73
C SER A 19 6.60 0.48 0.56
N SER A 20 6.30 1.76 0.45
CA SER A 20 6.13 2.65 1.62
C SER A 20 4.93 2.26 2.48
N ILE A 21 3.77 1.97 1.87
CA ILE A 21 2.57 1.52 2.60
C ILE A 21 2.80 0.15 3.24
N THR A 22 3.45 -0.77 2.52
CA THR A 22 3.78 -2.09 3.06
C THR A 22 4.71 -1.99 4.27
N THR A 23 5.68 -1.08 4.21
CA THR A 23 6.59 -0.79 5.33
C THR A 23 5.84 -0.20 6.52
N LEU A 24 4.97 0.80 6.30
CA LEU A 24 4.16 1.39 7.36
C LEU A 24 3.24 0.36 8.03
N THR A 25 2.57 -0.47 7.24
CA THR A 25 1.69 -1.55 7.73
C THR A 25 2.48 -2.58 8.55
N SER A 26 3.71 -2.88 8.13
CA SER A 26 4.60 -3.79 8.87
C SER A 26 5.07 -3.15 10.18
N LEU A 27 5.41 -1.86 10.20
CA LEU A 27 5.76 -1.13 11.42
C LEU A 27 4.58 -1.03 12.39
N ASP A 28 3.37 -0.79 11.87
CA ASP A 28 2.13 -0.82 12.63
C ASP A 28 1.90 -2.21 13.26
N PHE A 29 2.11 -3.29 12.50
CA PHE A 29 1.98 -4.66 12.99
C PHE A 29 3.03 -5.00 14.07
N LEU A 30 4.23 -4.45 13.97
CA LEU A 30 5.29 -4.60 14.97
C LEU A 30 5.10 -3.68 16.20
N GLY A 31 4.14 -2.75 16.17
CA GLY A 31 3.89 -1.79 17.25
C GLY A 31 4.86 -0.60 17.28
N PHE A 32 5.64 -0.39 16.21
CA PHE A 32 6.51 0.79 16.02
C PHE A 32 5.82 1.92 15.24
N GLY A 33 4.60 1.69 14.78
CA GLY A 33 3.78 2.66 14.07
C GLY A 33 2.85 3.45 14.99
N LEU A 34 1.55 3.44 14.69
CA LEU A 34 0.54 4.18 15.45
C LEU A 34 0.38 3.65 16.90
N PRO A 35 -0.03 4.50 17.87
CA PRO A 35 -0.20 4.09 19.26
C PRO A 35 -1.16 2.90 19.42
N LEU A 36 -0.81 1.97 20.32
CA LEU A 36 -1.57 0.76 20.61
C LEU A 36 -3.04 1.09 20.94
N GLY A 37 -3.98 0.46 20.23
CA GLY A 37 -5.42 0.71 20.35
C GLY A 37 -6.00 1.68 19.30
N SER A 38 -5.17 2.31 18.47
CA SER A 38 -5.63 3.02 17.28
C SER A 38 -5.97 2.03 16.15
N PRO A 39 -7.08 2.24 15.41
CA PRO A 39 -7.45 1.36 14.31
C PRO A 39 -6.48 1.56 13.14
N SER A 40 -5.53 0.62 12.96
CA SER A 40 -4.56 0.61 11.86
C SER A 40 -4.60 -0.73 11.10
N LEU A 41 -4.09 -0.76 9.86
CA LEU A 41 -4.03 -1.98 9.04
C LEU A 41 -3.12 -3.05 9.67
N GLY A 42 -2.00 -2.62 10.26
CA GLY A 42 -1.09 -3.52 10.98
C GLY A 42 -1.72 -4.07 12.25
N GLU A 43 -2.51 -3.27 12.96
CA GLU A 43 -3.22 -3.72 14.16
C GLU A 43 -4.36 -4.71 13.82
N LEU A 44 -5.07 -4.51 12.71
CA LEU A 44 -6.04 -5.49 12.22
C LEU A 44 -5.40 -6.86 11.93
N LEU A 45 -4.19 -6.87 11.35
CA LEU A 45 -3.41 -8.09 11.14
C LEU A 45 -2.97 -8.71 12.47
N LEU A 46 -2.57 -7.88 13.44
CA LEU A 46 -2.19 -8.34 14.78
C LEU A 46 -3.37 -8.98 15.51
N GLN A 47 -4.54 -8.38 15.43
CA GLN A 47 -5.79 -8.92 15.97
C GLN A 47 -6.18 -10.23 15.30
N GLY A 48 -6.03 -10.33 13.97
CA GLY A 48 -6.22 -11.59 13.24
C GLY A 48 -5.27 -12.70 13.70
N LYS A 49 -3.99 -12.38 13.94
CA LYS A 49 -2.99 -13.33 14.46
C LYS A 49 -3.26 -13.75 15.91
N ASN A 50 -3.64 -12.81 16.77
CA ASN A 50 -3.84 -13.07 18.19
C ASN A 50 -5.19 -13.78 18.46
N ASN A 51 -6.18 -13.56 17.60
CA ASN A 51 -7.50 -14.17 17.70
C ASN A 51 -7.69 -15.25 16.63
N LEU A 52 -6.83 -16.28 16.63
CA LEU A 52 -6.93 -17.45 15.72
C LEU A 52 -8.27 -18.18 15.81
N GLN A 53 -8.95 -18.05 16.95
CA GLN A 53 -10.30 -18.54 17.20
C GLN A 53 -11.40 -17.78 16.45
N ALA A 54 -11.10 -16.58 15.93
CA ALA A 54 -12.00 -15.69 15.21
C ALA A 54 -11.50 -15.49 13.76
N PRO A 55 -11.68 -16.49 12.86
CA PRO A 55 -11.10 -16.47 11.52
C PRO A 55 -11.60 -15.31 10.65
N TRP A 56 -12.79 -14.76 10.95
CA TRP A 56 -13.32 -13.58 10.27
C TRP A 56 -12.42 -12.35 10.42
N LEU A 57 -11.68 -12.20 11.53
CA LEU A 57 -10.73 -11.09 11.71
C LEU A 57 -9.53 -11.24 10.77
N GLY A 58 -9.00 -12.46 10.62
CA GLY A 58 -7.92 -12.75 9.68
C GLY A 58 -8.34 -12.51 8.23
N ILE A 59 -9.56 -12.95 7.85
CA ILE A 59 -10.10 -12.75 6.50
C ILE A 59 -10.35 -11.26 6.23
N ALA A 60 -10.91 -10.53 7.19
CA ALA A 60 -11.15 -9.09 7.05
C ALA A 60 -9.83 -8.31 6.92
N ALA A 61 -8.81 -8.65 7.70
CA ALA A 61 -7.48 -8.06 7.61
C ALA A 61 -6.79 -8.38 6.28
N PHE A 62 -6.94 -9.61 5.77
CA PHE A 62 -6.41 -9.98 4.46
C PHE A 62 -7.09 -9.22 3.32
N LEU A 63 -8.44 -9.20 3.31
CA LEU A 63 -9.19 -8.52 2.26
C LEU A 63 -8.96 -7.00 2.26
N SER A 64 -8.87 -6.37 3.44
CA SER A 64 -8.61 -4.93 3.53
C SER A 64 -7.25 -4.56 2.92
N VAL A 65 -6.18 -5.29 3.28
CA VAL A 65 -4.83 -5.07 2.73
C VAL A 65 -4.78 -5.41 1.24
N ALA A 66 -5.37 -6.52 0.81
CA ALA A 66 -5.39 -6.93 -0.60
C ALA A 66 -6.10 -5.91 -1.49
N ILE A 67 -7.27 -5.42 -1.06
CA ILE A 67 -8.03 -4.40 -1.80
C ILE A 67 -7.25 -3.07 -1.82
N LEU A 68 -6.71 -2.63 -0.68
CA LEU A 68 -5.98 -1.37 -0.58
C LEU A 68 -4.74 -1.35 -1.47
N LEU A 69 -3.91 -2.40 -1.43
CA LEU A 69 -2.72 -2.49 -2.27
C LEU A 69 -3.10 -2.59 -3.75
N SER A 70 -4.16 -3.34 -4.09
CA SER A 70 -4.64 -3.43 -5.47
C SER A 70 -5.11 -2.07 -6.00
N LEU A 71 -5.91 -1.34 -5.21
CA LEU A 71 -6.36 0.01 -5.56
C LEU A 71 -5.17 0.96 -5.72
N LEU A 72 -4.18 0.89 -4.83
CA LEU A 72 -2.99 1.73 -4.90
C LEU A 72 -2.18 1.48 -6.18
N ILE A 73 -2.03 0.21 -6.58
CA ILE A 73 -1.37 -0.15 -7.84
C ILE A 73 -2.13 0.43 -9.03
N PHE A 74 -3.46 0.27 -9.06
CA PHE A 74 -4.28 0.83 -10.14
C PHE A 74 -4.21 2.36 -10.20
N ILE A 75 -4.23 3.04 -9.06
CA ILE A 75 -4.05 4.50 -9.00
C ILE A 75 -2.66 4.88 -9.49
N GLY A 76 -1.61 4.17 -9.07
CA GLY A 76 -0.24 4.44 -9.49
C GLY A 76 -0.06 4.27 -11.00
N GLU A 77 -0.62 3.21 -11.58
CA GLU A 77 -0.62 3.00 -13.03
C GLU A 77 -1.44 4.07 -13.76
N ALA A 78 -2.59 4.50 -13.22
CA ALA A 78 -3.38 5.58 -13.81
C ALA A 78 -2.65 6.93 -13.76
N VAL A 79 -1.93 7.21 -12.67
CA VAL A 79 -1.06 8.40 -12.58
C VAL A 79 0.06 8.29 -13.61
N ARG A 80 0.73 7.14 -13.70
CA ARG A 80 1.77 6.91 -14.69
C ARG A 80 1.25 7.13 -16.11
N ASP A 81 0.09 6.58 -16.46
CA ASP A 81 -0.56 6.71 -17.77
C ASP A 81 -0.97 8.17 -18.06
N ALA A 82 -1.47 8.90 -17.05
CA ALA A 82 -1.83 10.31 -17.20
C ALA A 82 -0.62 11.22 -17.51
N PHE A 83 0.58 10.83 -17.08
CA PHE A 83 1.82 11.57 -17.32
C PHE A 83 2.71 10.93 -18.40
N ASP A 84 2.29 9.85 -19.06
CA ASP A 84 3.02 9.26 -20.19
C ASP A 84 2.75 10.06 -21.48
N PRO A 85 3.74 10.82 -22.00
CA PRO A 85 3.56 11.63 -23.21
C PRO A 85 3.40 10.79 -24.49
N ALA A 86 3.66 9.47 -24.46
CA ALA A 86 3.60 8.61 -25.64
C ALA A 86 2.17 8.37 -26.18
N ARG A 87 1.13 8.68 -25.40
CA ARG A 87 -0.29 8.60 -25.84
C ARG A 87 -0.86 9.90 -26.41
N ALA A 88 -0.09 11.00 -26.39
CA ALA A 88 -0.57 12.30 -26.85
C ALA A 88 -0.40 12.54 -28.37
N VAL A 89 -0.10 11.49 -29.15
CA VAL A 89 0.10 11.54 -30.61
C VAL A 89 -1.01 10.77 -31.33
#